data_AF-A0A432Q9S1-F1
#
_entry.id   AF-A0A432Q9S1-F1
#
_cell.length_a   1.000
_cell.length_b   1.000
_cell.length_c   1.000
_cell.angle_alpha   90.00
_cell.angle_beta   90.00
_cell.angle_gamma   90.00
#
_symmetry.space_group_name_H-M   'P 1'
#
loop_
_entity.id
_entity.type
_entity.pdbx_description
1 polymer ?
#
loop_
_entity_poly.entity_id
_entity_poly.type
_entity_poly.pdbx_seq_one_letter_code
_entity_poly.pdbx_strand_id
1 'polypeptide(L)' 'MTKVIVAGAAGRMGQRISYMVQQNPDLTLAAAFEHPDNPAIGKDV' A
#
# COMPACT_ATOMS: atom_id res chain seq x y z
N MET A 1 -14.00 -2.34 10.42
CA MET A 1 -12.68 -1.91 9.89
C MET A 1 -12.00 -3.10 9.23
N THR A 2 -11.90 -3.07 7.90
CA THR A 2 -11.33 -4.14 7.08
C THR A 2 -9.84 -3.86 6.83
N LYS A 3 -8.98 -4.81 7.15
CA LYS A 3 -7.54 -4.70 6.93
C LYS A 3 -7.20 -5.04 5.48
N VAL A 4 -6.43 -4.17 4.83
CA VAL A 4 -6.03 -4.30 3.43
C VAL A 4 -4.51 -4.42 3.34
N ILE A 5 -4.04 -5.31 2.46
CA ILE A 5 -2.63 -5.41 2.08
C ILE A 5 -2.51 -5.07 0.60
N VAL A 6 -1.54 -4.22 0.24
CA VAL A 6 -1.30 -3.82 -1.15
C VAL A 6 -0.01 -4.45 -1.67
N ALA A 7 -0.15 -5.32 -2.68
CA ALA A 7 0.96 -5.86 -3.44
C ALA A 7 1.38 -4.85 -4.53
N GLY A 8 2.67 -4.64 -4.72
CA GLY A 8 3.15 -3.67 -5.70
C GLY A 8 2.85 -2.21 -5.30
N ALA A 9 2.97 -1.90 -4.00
CA ALA A 9 2.56 -0.64 -3.40
C ALA A 9 3.34 0.59 -3.91
N ALA A 10 4.59 0.43 -4.31
CA ALA A 10 5.41 1.49 -4.89
C ALA A 10 5.11 1.72 -6.37
N GLY A 11 4.43 0.79 -7.06
CA GLY A 11 3.97 0.97 -8.43
C GLY A 11 2.85 2.00 -8.55
N ARG A 12 2.63 2.51 -9.77
CA ARG A 12 1.61 3.54 -10.07
C ARG A 12 0.22 3.20 -9.51
N MET A 13 -0.21 1.94 -9.65
CA MET A 13 -1.51 1.50 -9.15
C MET A 13 -1.51 1.22 -7.65
N GLY A 14 -0.42 0.67 -7.11
CA GLY A 14 -0.31 0.41 -5.68
C GLY A 14 -0.38 1.69 -4.84
N GLN A 15 0.28 2.76 -5.30
CA GLN A 15 0.20 4.08 -4.67
C GLN A 15 -1.25 4.61 -4.70
N ARG A 16 -1.93 4.47 -5.84
CA ARG A 16 -3.32 4.91 -5.99
C ARG A 16 -4.28 4.14 -5.08
N ILE A 17 -4.10 2.83 -4.94
CA ILE A 17 -4.89 1.98 -4.04
C ILE A 17 -4.62 2.36 -2.59
N SER A 18 -3.36 2.51 -2.20
CA SER A 18 -2.97 2.90 -0.84
C SER A 18 -3.59 4.24 -0.44
N TYR A 19 -3.56 5.23 -1.33
CA TYR A 19 -4.26 6.50 -1.15
C TYR A 19 -5.77 6.30 -0.93
N MET A 20 -6.44 5.52 -1.78
CA MET A 20 -7.89 5.28 -1.65
C MET A 20 -8.26 4.54 -0.35
N VAL A 21 -7.42 3.61 0.10
CA VAL A 21 -7.59 2.92 1.38
C VAL A 21 -7.53 3.91 2.55
N GLN A 22 -6.55 4.81 2.55
CA GLN A 22 -6.43 5.84 3.60
C GLN A 22 -7.61 6.83 3.62
N GLN A 23 -8.28 7.05 2.49
CA GLN A 23 -9.45 7.93 2.40
C GLN A 23 -10.76 7.25 2.82
N ASN A 24 -10.76 5.92 3.05
CA ASN A 24 -11.97 5.19 3.40
C ASN A 24 -11.99 4.85 4.90
N PRO A 25 -12.93 5.40 5.69
CA PRO A 25 -12.96 5.22 7.14
C PRO A 25 -13.20 3.76 7.58
N ASP A 26 -13.76 2.93 6.70
CA ASP A 26 -14.01 1.52 7.00
C ASP A 26 -12.80 0.63 6.70
N LEU A 27 -11.73 1.18 6.11
CA LEU A 27 -10.54 0.44 5.71
C LEU A 27 -9.31 0.86 6.52
N THR A 28 -8.32 -0.01 6.55
CA THR A 28 -7.00 0.28 7.12
C THR A 28 -5.93 -0.40 6.30
N LEU A 29 -4.94 0.38 5.86
CA LEU A 29 -3.75 -0.15 5.20
C LEU A 29 -2.89 -0.85 6.26
N ALA A 30 -2.92 -2.17 6.28
CA ALA A 30 -2.24 -2.98 7.29
C ALA A 30 -0.83 -3.39 6.87
N ALA A 31 -0.58 -3.53 5.57
CA ALA A 31 0.73 -3.81 5.02
C ALA A 31 0.82 -3.42 3.54
N ALA A 32 2.05 -3.25 3.08
CA ALA A 32 2.40 -3.02 1.69
C ALA A 32 3.70 -3.77 1.38
N PHE A 33 3.82 -4.36 0.19
CA PHE A 33 5.05 -5.04 -0.21
C PHE A 33 5.34 -4.86 -1.69
N GLU A 34 6.60 -5.11 -2.03
CA GLU A 34 7.18 -4.96 -3.36
C GLU A 34 8.14 -6.11 -3.66
N HIS A 35 8.66 -6.16 -4.89
CA HIS A 35 9.77 -7.03 -5.22
C HIS A 35 10.96 -6.77 -4.27
N PRO A 36 11.71 -7.80 -3.80
CA PRO A 36 12.81 -7.60 -2.85
C PRO A 36 13.87 -6.58 -3.28
N ASP A 37 14.16 -6.51 -4.59
CA ASP A 37 15.13 -5.57 -5.15
C ASP A 37 14.57 -4.16 -5.43
N ASN A 38 13.31 -3.88 -5.06
CA ASN A 38 12.70 -2.59 -5.29
C ASN A 38 13.31 -1.53 -4.35
N PRO A 39 13.83 -0.39 -4.86
CA PRO A 39 14.46 0.65 -4.04
C PRO A 39 13.48 1.40 -3.12
N ALA A 40 12.18 1.12 -3.21
CA ALA A 40 11.16 1.66 -2.31
C ALA A 40 10.98 0.82 -1.03
N ILE A 41 11.54 -0.38 -0.93
CA ILE A 41 11.50 -1.18 0.31
C ILE A 41 12.08 -0.36 1.47
N GLY A 42 11.36 -0.35 2.59
CA GLY A 42 11.72 0.40 3.80
C GLY A 42 11.28 1.87 3.80
N LYS A 43 10.63 2.36 2.72
CA LYS A 43 10.00 3.67 2.68
C LYS A 43 8.52 3.57 3.07
N ASP A 44 8.00 4.65 3.62
CA ASP A 44 6.58 4.79 3.94
C ASP A 44 5.74 4.89 2.66
N VAL A 45 4.47 4.44 2.74
CA VAL A 45 3.53 4.33 1.61
C VAL A 45 2.39 5.32 1.72
#